data_AF-E9ASE1-F1
#
_entry.id   AF-E9ASE1-F1
#
_cell.length_a   1.000
_cell.length_b   1.000
_cell.length_c   1.000
_cell.angle_alpha   90.00
_cell.angle_beta   90.00
_cell.angle_gamma   90.00
#
_symmetry.space_group_name_H-M   'P 1'
#
loop_
_entity.id
_entity.type
_entity.pdbx_description
1 polymer ?
#
loop_
_entity_poly.entity_id
_entity_poly.type
_entity_poly.pdbx_seq_one_letter_code
_entity_poly.pdbx_strand_id
1 'polypeptide(L)'
;MLFDSDDDNLPEVPTVRSNSLIPLTTSDAQAQRLQQLEAEYRASRAEIVAVRQRAARRCSSSRSVSPPEPRKAASHVWEERDEAAFYELHSLVPHLSPQFACSYSDAVLLIAAIQSGGAASGNRRTLADKCQSLEADRRQLEQRLEKSRVQCEELKREVAEVRQRLRVVQEESKNSVNALAQRREEMRKQLLLEEVRAEKLMVRNKKLEQENDSLKGRVRDQFR
;
A
#
# COMPACT_ATOMS: atom_id res chain seq x y z
N MET A 1 39.11 8.63 54.31
CA MET A 1 37.86 8.19 53.66
C MET A 1 37.18 9.45 53.17
N LEU A 2 37.22 9.67 51.86
CA LEU A 2 36.68 10.84 51.18
C LEU A 2 35.21 10.56 50.84
N PHE A 3 34.32 11.47 51.22
CA PHE A 3 32.93 11.50 50.80
C PHE A 3 32.86 12.43 49.58
N ASP A 4 32.61 11.88 48.39
CA ASP A 4 32.24 12.66 47.22
C ASP A 4 30.71 12.82 47.20
N SER A 5 30.26 14.06 47.37
CA SER A 5 28.89 14.51 47.10
C SER A 5 28.74 14.71 45.60
N ASP A 6 28.09 13.77 44.91
CA ASP A 6 27.58 13.93 43.54
C ASP A 6 26.07 14.17 43.58
N ASP A 7 25.66 15.32 44.08
CA ASP A 7 24.26 15.76 44.17
C ASP A 7 23.99 17.02 43.34
N ASP A 8 24.56 17.09 42.13
CA ASP A 8 24.34 18.22 41.19
C ASP A 8 24.32 17.77 39.72
N ASN A 9 23.41 16.85 39.38
CA ASN A 9 23.00 16.62 37.98
C ASN A 9 21.53 16.19 37.91
N LEU A 10 20.62 17.06 38.34
CA LEU A 10 19.20 16.96 37.98
C LEU A 10 19.01 17.61 36.60
N PRO A 11 18.31 16.95 35.65
CA PRO A 11 17.94 17.60 34.40
C PRO A 11 16.97 18.77 34.68
N GLU A 12 17.19 19.91 34.04
CA GLU A 12 16.29 21.07 34.11
C GLU A 12 14.85 20.63 33.83
N VAL A 13 13.99 20.80 34.84
CA VAL A 13 12.55 20.61 34.69
C VAL A 13 12.05 21.64 33.69
N PRO A 14 11.38 21.25 32.59
CA PRO A 14 10.80 22.23 31.68
C PRO A 14 9.78 23.05 32.45
N THR A 15 10.11 24.32 32.70
CA THR A 15 9.15 25.28 33.23
C THR A 15 8.09 25.43 32.15
N VAL A 16 6.93 24.78 32.35
CA VAL A 16 5.78 24.93 31.47
C VAL A 16 5.33 26.37 31.58
N ARG A 17 5.86 27.22 30.70
CA ARG A 17 5.25 28.51 30.39
C ARG A 17 3.87 28.19 29.85
N SER A 18 2.88 28.36 30.71
CA SER A 18 1.48 28.52 30.37
C SER A 18 1.37 29.60 29.30
N ASN A 19 1.34 29.20 28.02
CA ASN A 19 0.88 30.00 26.89
C ASN A 19 0.95 29.17 25.59
N SER A 20 -0.10 28.39 25.34
CA SER A 20 -0.78 28.36 24.03
C SER A 20 -1.97 27.43 24.11
N LEU A 21 -3.15 28.03 24.24
CA LEU A 21 -4.39 27.42 23.78
C LEU A 21 -4.23 27.16 22.27
N ILE A 22 -3.95 25.91 21.89
CA ILE A 22 -4.04 25.52 20.49
C ILE A 22 -5.53 25.28 20.19
N PRO A 23 -6.14 25.95 19.20
CA PRO A 23 -7.58 25.90 18.97
C PRO A 23 -8.03 24.54 18.43
N LEU A 24 -9.27 24.18 18.74
CA LEU A 24 -10.05 23.01 18.28
C LEU A 24 -10.17 22.80 16.74
N THR A 25 -9.41 23.52 15.90
CA THR A 25 -9.60 23.56 14.44
C THR A 25 -8.84 22.49 13.66
N THR A 26 -8.01 21.66 14.30
CA THR A 26 -7.21 20.62 13.63
C THR A 26 -7.98 19.31 13.35
N SER A 27 -9.09 19.07 14.05
CA SER A 27 -9.92 17.87 13.88
C SER A 27 -10.61 17.82 12.52
N ASP A 28 -11.16 18.95 12.06
CA ASP A 28 -11.93 18.99 10.82
C ASP A 28 -11.04 18.88 9.58
N ALA A 29 -9.84 19.46 9.62
CA ALA A 29 -8.84 19.32 8.56
C ALA A 29 -8.33 17.87 8.44
N GLN A 30 -8.18 17.16 9.56
CA GLN A 30 -7.80 15.75 9.56
C GLN A 30 -8.94 14.84 9.06
N ALA A 31 -10.18 15.14 9.42
CA ALA A 31 -11.36 14.42 8.94
C ALA A 31 -11.54 14.57 7.41
N GLN A 32 -11.36 15.78 6.88
CA GLN A 32 -11.42 16.03 5.43
C GLN A 32 -10.30 15.29 4.67
N ARG A 33 -9.09 15.23 5.24
CA ARG A 33 -7.96 14.51 4.65
C ARG A 33 -8.22 12.99 4.60
N LEU A 34 -8.78 12.42 5.67
CA LEU A 34 -9.19 11.01 5.72
C LEU A 34 -10.27 10.71 4.67
N GLN A 35 -11.26 11.59 4.53
CA GLN A 35 -12.33 11.43 3.56
C GLN A 35 -11.82 11.50 2.10
N GLN A 36 -10.84 12.36 1.81
CA GLN A 36 -10.17 12.39 0.50
C GLN A 36 -9.42 11.09 0.22
N LEU A 37 -8.65 10.58 1.18
CA LEU A 37 -7.90 9.32 1.01
C LEU A 37 -8.85 8.13 0.80
N GLU A 38 -9.99 8.08 1.48
CA GLU A 38 -11.00 7.05 1.26
C GLU A 38 -11.63 7.13 -0.15
N ALA A 39 -11.86 8.34 -0.66
CA ALA A 39 -12.38 8.55 -2.01
C ALA A 39 -11.37 8.11 -3.09
N GLU A 40 -10.10 8.46 -2.92
CA GLU A 40 -9.01 8.06 -3.82
C GLU A 40 -8.80 6.53 -3.82
N TYR A 41 -8.89 5.90 -2.64
CA TYR A 41 -8.81 4.45 -2.52
C TYR A 41 -9.98 3.75 -3.22
N ARG A 42 -11.20 4.26 -3.08
CA ARG A 42 -12.38 3.72 -3.78
C ARG A 42 -12.26 3.88 -5.30
N ALA A 43 -11.76 5.01 -5.78
CA ALA A 43 -11.53 5.26 -7.20
C ALA A 43 -10.48 4.27 -7.77
N SER A 44 -9.34 4.13 -7.08
CA SER A 44 -8.27 3.20 -7.48
C SER A 44 -8.73 1.74 -7.49
N ARG A 45 -9.56 1.35 -6.52
CA ARG A 45 -10.13 -0.01 -6.45
C ARG A 45 -11.11 -0.27 -7.61
N ALA A 46 -11.94 0.71 -7.99
CA ALA A 46 -12.84 0.59 -9.13
C ALA A 46 -12.07 0.42 -10.45
N GLU A 47 -10.95 1.12 -10.61
CA GLU A 47 -10.08 1.01 -11.78
C GLU A 47 -9.41 -0.37 -11.88
N ILE A 48 -8.90 -0.90 -10.76
CA ILE A 48 -8.30 -2.25 -10.71
C ILE A 48 -9.33 -3.34 -11.08
N VAL A 49 -10.58 -3.20 -10.61
CA VAL A 49 -11.67 -4.13 -10.96
C VAL A 49 -12.04 -4.02 -12.45
N ALA A 50 -12.11 -2.80 -12.99
CA ALA A 50 -12.41 -2.57 -14.41
C ALA A 50 -11.31 -3.13 -15.34
N VAL A 51 -10.03 -2.99 -14.96
CA VAL A 51 -8.89 -3.57 -15.70
C VAL A 51 -8.94 -5.09 -15.71
N ARG A 52 -9.26 -5.72 -14.56
CA ARG A 52 -9.44 -7.18 -14.48
C ARG A 52 -10.60 -7.69 -15.35
N GLN A 53 -11.72 -6.97 -15.38
CA GLN A 53 -12.86 -7.33 -16.24
C GLN A 53 -12.55 -7.18 -17.73
N ARG A 54 -11.78 -6.14 -18.12
CA ARG A 54 -11.29 -5.98 -19.49
C ARG A 54 -10.32 -7.08 -19.91
N ALA A 55 -9.45 -7.52 -19.00
CA ALA A 55 -8.54 -8.63 -19.25
C ALA A 55 -9.30 -9.96 -19.42
N ALA A 56 -10.33 -10.21 -18.61
CA ALA A 56 -11.17 -11.41 -18.72
C ALA A 56 -11.95 -11.47 -20.04
N ARG A 57 -12.50 -10.34 -20.51
CA ARG A 57 -13.25 -10.28 -21.78
C ARG A 57 -12.37 -10.50 -23.03
N ARG A 58 -11.08 -10.18 -22.96
CA ARG A 58 -10.14 -10.42 -24.08
C ARG A 58 -9.79 -11.90 -24.27
N CYS A 59 -10.01 -12.75 -23.27
CA CYS A 59 -9.74 -14.19 -23.36
C CYS A 59 -10.95 -15.04 -23.77
N SER A 60 -12.15 -14.46 -23.90
CA SER A 60 -13.39 -15.21 -24.21
C SER A 60 -13.89 -15.05 -25.65
N SER A 61 -13.12 -14.40 -26.53
CA SER A 61 -13.48 -14.21 -27.94
C SER A 61 -13.00 -15.37 -28.83
N SER A 62 -13.54 -16.58 -28.62
CA SER A 62 -13.51 -17.63 -29.65
C SER A 62 -14.78 -17.50 -30.49
N ARG A 63 -14.69 -16.70 -31.56
CA ARG A 63 -15.75 -16.55 -32.54
C ARG A 63 -15.79 -17.83 -33.38
N SER A 64 -16.84 -18.64 -33.20
CA SER A 64 -17.16 -19.75 -34.09
C SER A 64 -17.40 -19.21 -35.51
N VAL A 65 -16.54 -19.60 -36.44
CA VAL A 65 -16.66 -19.28 -37.87
C VAL A 65 -17.67 -20.26 -38.47
N SER A 66 -18.88 -19.79 -38.79
CA SER A 66 -19.81 -20.50 -39.65
C SER A 66 -19.46 -20.27 -41.13
N PRO A 67 -19.62 -21.25 -42.03
CA PRO A 67 -19.31 -21.08 -43.45
C PRO A 67 -20.32 -20.13 -44.12
N PRO A 68 -19.91 -19.28 -45.09
CA PRO A 68 -20.84 -18.47 -45.85
C PRO A 68 -21.51 -19.31 -46.96
N GLU A 69 -22.82 -19.12 -47.14
CA GLU A 69 -23.60 -19.69 -48.24
C GLU A 69 -23.19 -19.12 -49.62
N PRO A 70 -23.34 -19.89 -50.71
CA PRO A 70 -22.87 -19.48 -52.03
C PRO A 70 -23.89 -18.54 -52.70
N ARG A 71 -23.49 -17.28 -52.93
CA ARG A 71 -24.23 -16.36 -53.81
C ARG A 71 -23.80 -16.61 -55.27
N LYS A 72 -24.69 -17.24 -56.04
CA LYS A 72 -24.61 -17.29 -57.50
C LYS A 72 -25.08 -15.96 -58.08
N ALA A 73 -24.17 -15.13 -58.61
CA ALA A 73 -24.42 -14.18 -59.70
C ALA A 73 -23.18 -13.32 -59.96
N ALA A 74 -22.24 -13.86 -60.75
CA ALA A 74 -21.33 -13.14 -61.64
C ALA A 74 -20.36 -14.18 -62.20
N SER A 75 -20.68 -14.87 -63.29
CA SER A 75 -19.76 -15.88 -63.85
C SER A 75 -18.69 -15.23 -64.71
N HIS A 76 -19.05 -14.19 -65.48
CA HIS A 76 -18.22 -13.77 -66.61
C HIS A 76 -17.10 -12.77 -66.27
N VAL A 77 -17.23 -11.99 -65.18
CA VAL A 77 -16.20 -11.03 -64.72
C VAL A 77 -15.15 -11.70 -63.82
N TRP A 78 -15.51 -12.83 -63.22
CA TRP A 78 -14.63 -13.58 -62.33
C TRP A 78 -13.71 -14.49 -63.14
N GLU A 79 -14.19 -15.12 -64.22
CA GLU A 79 -13.33 -15.93 -65.11
C GLU A 79 -12.12 -15.15 -65.67
N GLU A 80 -12.28 -13.90 -66.12
CA GLU A 80 -11.15 -13.07 -66.59
C GLU A 80 -10.17 -12.67 -65.47
N ARG A 81 -10.68 -12.44 -64.26
CA ARG A 81 -9.84 -12.09 -63.09
C ARG A 81 -9.08 -13.29 -62.56
N ASP A 82 -9.71 -14.46 -62.65
CA ASP A 82 -9.14 -15.74 -62.29
C ASP A 82 -7.95 -16.01 -63.22
N GLU A 83 -8.14 -15.96 -64.54
CA GLU A 83 -7.07 -16.16 -65.52
C GLU A 83 -5.89 -15.19 -65.34
N ALA A 84 -6.15 -13.90 -65.13
CA ALA A 84 -5.09 -12.91 -64.89
C ALA A 84 -4.24 -13.23 -63.64
N ALA A 85 -4.88 -13.64 -62.53
CA ALA A 85 -4.16 -14.03 -61.32
C ALA A 85 -3.38 -15.34 -61.51
N PHE A 86 -3.87 -16.29 -62.30
CA PHE A 86 -3.12 -17.50 -62.65
C PHE A 86 -1.88 -17.20 -63.47
N TYR A 87 -2.00 -16.32 -64.47
CA TYR A 87 -0.86 -15.88 -65.26
C TYR A 87 0.18 -15.14 -64.40
N GLU A 88 -0.25 -14.28 -63.48
CA GLU A 88 0.64 -13.60 -62.54
C GLU A 88 1.37 -14.61 -61.64
N LEU A 89 0.66 -15.60 -61.09
CA LEU A 89 1.27 -16.63 -60.25
C LEU A 89 2.29 -17.48 -61.01
N HIS A 90 1.99 -17.88 -62.26
CA HIS A 90 2.94 -18.61 -63.12
C HIS A 90 4.17 -17.77 -63.48
N SER A 91 4.01 -16.45 -63.61
CA SER A 91 5.14 -15.53 -63.84
C SER A 91 6.06 -15.43 -62.61
N LEU A 92 5.49 -15.49 -61.40
CA LEU A 92 6.24 -15.46 -60.14
C LEU A 92 6.85 -16.82 -59.78
N VAL A 93 6.27 -17.93 -60.24
CA VAL A 93 6.74 -19.30 -59.97
C VAL A 93 6.88 -20.09 -61.27
N PRO A 94 8.01 -19.95 -61.99
CA PRO A 94 8.22 -20.57 -63.31
C PRO A 94 8.22 -22.11 -63.31
N HIS A 95 8.38 -22.74 -62.14
CA HIS A 95 8.36 -24.19 -61.96
C HIS A 95 6.98 -24.75 -61.60
N LEU A 96 5.96 -23.90 -61.54
CA LEU A 96 4.59 -24.33 -61.30
C LEU A 96 4.11 -25.15 -62.50
N SER A 97 3.60 -26.35 -62.24
CA SER A 97 3.14 -27.26 -63.30
C SER A 97 2.05 -26.60 -64.17
N PRO A 98 2.05 -26.78 -65.49
CA PRO A 98 0.98 -26.28 -66.38
C PRO A 98 -0.41 -26.83 -66.05
N GLN A 99 -0.48 -27.91 -65.27
CA GLN A 99 -1.73 -28.53 -64.81
C GLN A 99 -2.18 -28.02 -63.43
N PHE A 100 -1.42 -27.10 -62.83
CA PHE A 100 -1.77 -26.54 -61.54
C PHE A 100 -2.99 -25.63 -61.67
N ALA A 101 -4.05 -26.00 -60.98
CA ALA A 101 -5.24 -25.18 -60.81
C ALA A 101 -5.45 -24.93 -59.32
N CYS A 102 -5.65 -23.67 -58.95
CA CYS A 102 -6.14 -23.31 -57.62
C CYS A 102 -7.38 -22.41 -57.75
N SER A 103 -7.92 -21.90 -56.65
CA SER A 103 -8.98 -20.87 -56.73
C SER A 103 -8.34 -19.48 -56.87
N TYR A 104 -9.05 -18.48 -57.37
CA TYR A 104 -8.55 -17.10 -57.42
C TYR A 104 -8.10 -16.58 -56.05
N SER A 105 -8.86 -16.90 -54.99
CA SER A 105 -8.46 -16.56 -53.62
C SER A 105 -7.11 -17.16 -53.24
N ASP A 106 -6.86 -18.42 -53.63
CA ASP A 106 -5.58 -19.08 -53.34
C ASP A 106 -4.45 -18.49 -54.19
N ALA A 107 -4.71 -18.18 -55.46
CA ALA A 107 -3.73 -17.54 -56.34
C ALA A 107 -3.28 -16.19 -55.78
N VAL A 108 -4.23 -15.34 -55.38
CA VAL A 108 -3.95 -14.03 -54.76
C VAL A 108 -3.20 -14.18 -53.43
N LEU A 109 -3.54 -15.17 -52.60
CA LEU A 109 -2.83 -15.44 -51.35
C LEU A 109 -1.39 -15.90 -51.60
N LEU A 110 -1.16 -16.77 -52.58
CA LEU A 110 0.16 -17.24 -52.96
C LEU A 110 1.01 -16.11 -53.53
N ILE A 111 0.45 -15.29 -54.43
CA ILE A 111 1.10 -14.09 -54.96
C ILE A 111 1.49 -13.15 -53.81
N ALA A 112 0.56 -12.85 -52.90
CA ALA A 112 0.82 -11.99 -51.75
C ALA A 112 1.89 -12.58 -50.81
N ALA A 113 1.88 -13.90 -50.58
CA ALA A 113 2.89 -14.59 -49.77
C ALA A 113 4.28 -14.56 -50.43
N ILE A 114 4.35 -14.73 -51.76
CA ILE A 114 5.60 -14.66 -52.52
C ILE A 114 6.12 -13.23 -52.53
N GLN A 115 5.26 -12.23 -52.77
CA GLN A 115 5.66 -10.83 -52.77
C GLN A 115 6.06 -10.35 -51.36
N SER A 116 5.35 -10.77 -50.32
CA SER A 116 5.68 -10.45 -48.92
C SER A 116 6.89 -11.22 -48.39
N GLY A 117 7.15 -12.42 -48.92
CA GLY A 117 8.32 -13.24 -48.59
C GLY A 117 9.57 -12.91 -49.43
N GLY A 118 9.39 -12.42 -50.66
CA GLY A 118 10.42 -12.07 -51.63
C GLY A 118 11.04 -10.68 -51.42
N ALA A 119 10.42 -9.83 -50.60
CA ALA A 119 10.99 -8.55 -50.14
C ALA A 119 12.09 -8.74 -49.05
N ALA A 120 12.92 -9.78 -49.18
CA ALA A 120 14.11 -9.99 -48.35
C ALA A 120 15.31 -9.20 -48.90
N SER A 121 15.14 -7.89 -49.08
CA SER A 121 16.22 -6.97 -49.45
C SER A 121 16.60 -6.10 -48.25
N GLY A 122 17.86 -6.17 -47.85
CA GLY A 122 18.60 -5.05 -47.24
C GLY A 122 18.71 -4.98 -45.72
N ASN A 123 17.64 -5.15 -44.94
CA ASN A 123 17.63 -4.68 -43.53
C ASN A 123 16.93 -5.60 -42.51
N ARG A 124 17.13 -6.92 -42.57
CA ARG A 124 16.62 -7.83 -41.51
C ARG A 124 17.76 -8.45 -40.72
N ARG A 125 17.81 -8.10 -39.41
CA ARG A 125 18.53 -8.85 -38.37
C ARG A 125 18.32 -10.34 -38.62
N THR A 126 19.41 -11.08 -38.74
CA THR A 126 19.38 -12.52 -38.98
C THR A 126 18.67 -13.23 -37.82
N LEU A 127 18.18 -14.46 -38.03
CA LEU A 127 17.56 -15.23 -36.95
C LEU A 127 18.51 -15.36 -35.74
N ALA A 128 19.82 -15.51 -36.01
CA ALA A 128 20.86 -15.53 -35.00
C ALA A 128 20.91 -14.24 -34.17
N ASP A 129 20.81 -13.07 -34.81
CA ASP A 129 20.79 -11.78 -34.12
C ASP A 129 19.56 -11.63 -33.20
N LYS A 130 18.41 -12.17 -33.62
CA LYS A 130 17.20 -12.21 -32.79
C LYS A 130 17.37 -13.13 -31.59
N CYS A 131 17.96 -14.32 -31.77
CA CYS A 131 18.26 -15.23 -30.68
C CYS A 131 19.22 -14.58 -29.67
N GLN A 132 20.29 -13.92 -30.13
CA GLN A 132 21.23 -13.21 -29.27
C GLN A 132 20.56 -12.05 -28.51
N SER A 133 19.70 -11.27 -29.17
CA SER A 133 18.93 -10.21 -28.51
C SER A 133 18.02 -10.78 -27.42
N LEU A 134 17.30 -11.86 -27.70
CA LEU A 134 16.40 -12.49 -26.72
C LEU A 134 17.17 -13.11 -25.55
N GLU A 135 18.35 -13.68 -25.79
CA GLU A 135 19.22 -14.16 -24.71
C GLU A 135 19.75 -13.02 -23.85
N ALA A 136 20.13 -11.88 -24.46
CA ALA A 136 20.56 -10.69 -23.72
C ALA A 136 19.42 -10.14 -22.86
N ASP A 137 18.20 -10.03 -23.43
CA ASP A 137 17.00 -9.61 -22.71
C ASP A 137 16.67 -10.57 -21.57
N ARG A 138 16.79 -11.89 -21.78
CA ARG A 138 16.60 -12.89 -20.73
C ARG A 138 17.58 -12.68 -19.59
N ARG A 139 18.89 -12.56 -19.87
CA ARG A 139 19.93 -12.31 -18.86
C ARG A 139 19.66 -11.00 -18.10
N GLN A 140 19.23 -9.95 -18.80
CA GLN A 140 18.91 -8.66 -18.17
C GLN A 140 17.69 -8.78 -17.24
N LEU A 141 16.65 -9.50 -17.66
CA LEU A 141 15.46 -9.75 -16.84
C LEU A 141 15.79 -10.62 -15.63
N GLU A 142 16.61 -11.65 -15.78
CA GLU A 142 17.10 -12.49 -14.69
C GLU A 142 17.87 -11.65 -13.65
N GLN A 143 18.77 -10.76 -14.09
CA GLN A 143 19.49 -9.86 -13.18
C GLN A 143 18.56 -8.88 -12.46
N ARG A 144 17.55 -8.32 -13.15
CA ARG A 144 16.56 -7.44 -12.52
C ARG A 144 15.73 -8.18 -11.49
N LEU A 145 15.34 -9.42 -11.79
CA LEU A 145 14.58 -10.27 -10.90
C LEU A 145 15.40 -10.61 -9.65
N GLU A 146 16.69 -10.93 -9.81
CA GLU A 146 17.56 -11.21 -8.68
C GLU A 146 17.76 -9.98 -7.78
N LYS A 147 17.99 -8.79 -8.37
CA LYS A 147 18.03 -7.54 -7.60
C LYS A 147 16.74 -7.29 -6.83
N SER A 148 15.59 -7.51 -7.47
CA SER A 148 14.29 -7.37 -6.82
C SER A 148 14.09 -8.39 -5.69
N ARG A 149 14.58 -9.63 -5.84
CA ARG A 149 14.53 -10.64 -4.78
C ARG A 149 15.33 -10.21 -3.57
N VAL A 150 16.56 -9.74 -3.78
CA VAL A 150 17.42 -9.24 -2.70
C VAL A 150 16.73 -8.09 -1.95
N GLN A 151 16.19 -7.10 -2.68
CA GLN A 151 15.43 -6.00 -2.09
C GLN A 151 14.20 -6.47 -1.32
N CYS A 152 13.46 -7.46 -1.84
CA CYS A 152 12.33 -8.04 -1.12
C CYS A 152 12.76 -8.71 0.19
N GLU A 153 13.88 -9.43 0.20
CA GLU A 153 14.41 -10.04 1.43
C GLU A 153 14.91 -9.00 2.42
N GLU A 154 15.55 -7.92 1.97
CA GLU A 154 15.92 -6.78 2.81
C GLU A 154 14.69 -6.13 3.45
N LEU A 155 13.68 -5.78 2.65
CA LEU A 155 12.43 -5.21 3.16
C LEU A 155 11.70 -6.15 4.13
N LYS A 156 11.75 -7.47 3.92
CA LYS A 156 11.20 -8.44 4.88
C LYS A 156 11.93 -8.37 6.22
N ARG A 157 13.27 -8.25 6.22
CA ARG A 157 14.06 -8.11 7.45
C ARG A 157 13.74 -6.80 8.15
N GLU A 158 13.68 -5.69 7.42
CA GLU A 158 13.30 -4.38 7.97
C GLU A 158 11.91 -4.40 8.60
N VAL A 159 10.92 -4.99 7.91
CA VAL A 159 9.56 -5.14 8.46
C VAL A 159 9.55 -6.01 9.70
N ALA A 160 10.34 -7.09 9.74
CA ALA A 160 10.46 -7.94 10.93
C ALA A 160 11.06 -7.17 12.12
N GLU A 161 12.11 -6.39 11.88
CA GLU A 161 12.75 -5.55 12.89
C GLU A 161 11.80 -4.47 13.41
N VAL A 162 11.12 -3.74 12.53
CA VAL A 162 10.14 -2.71 12.91
C VAL A 162 8.99 -3.34 13.71
N ARG A 163 8.50 -4.52 13.31
CA ARG A 163 7.48 -5.24 14.08
C ARG A 163 7.96 -5.64 15.46
N GLN A 164 9.21 -6.07 15.60
CA GLN A 164 9.78 -6.40 16.90
C GLN A 164 9.89 -5.15 17.78
N ARG A 165 10.43 -4.05 17.26
CA ARG A 165 10.50 -2.77 17.98
C ARG A 165 9.12 -2.28 18.42
N LEU A 166 8.11 -2.42 17.56
CA LEU A 166 6.73 -2.07 17.90
C LEU A 166 6.19 -2.90 19.07
N ARG A 167 6.47 -4.21 19.11
CA ARG A 167 6.05 -5.07 20.24
C ARG A 167 6.69 -4.63 21.55
N VAL A 168 7.99 -4.33 21.53
CA VAL A 168 8.72 -3.83 22.70
C VAL A 168 8.08 -2.54 23.22
N VAL A 169 7.85 -1.56 22.34
CA VAL A 169 7.19 -0.30 22.72
C VAL A 169 5.78 -0.52 23.26
N GLN A 170 5.01 -1.46 22.69
CA GLN A 170 3.69 -1.80 23.20
C GLN A 170 3.74 -2.45 24.60
N GLU A 171 4.74 -3.29 24.87
CA GLU A 171 4.96 -3.88 26.18
C GLU A 171 5.39 -2.83 27.21
N GLU A 172 6.32 -1.94 26.86
CA GLU A 172 6.73 -0.79 27.69
C GLU A 172 5.55 0.14 27.99
N SER A 173 4.71 0.42 27.00
CA SER A 173 3.49 1.21 27.18
C SER A 173 2.52 0.55 28.16
N LYS A 174 2.27 -0.77 28.02
CA LYS A 174 1.43 -1.50 28.97
C LYS A 174 2.01 -1.49 30.38
N ASN A 175 3.32 -1.70 30.51
CA ASN A 175 4.00 -1.68 31.79
C ASN A 175 3.93 -0.31 32.47
N SER A 176 4.14 0.77 31.71
CA SER A 176 4.03 2.13 32.25
C SER A 176 2.61 2.50 32.67
N VAL A 177 1.58 2.11 31.90
CA VAL A 177 0.17 2.30 32.29
C VAL A 177 -0.14 1.54 33.58
N ASN A 178 0.33 0.30 33.71
CA ASN A 178 0.14 -0.49 34.93
C ASN A 178 0.84 0.13 36.14
N ALA A 179 2.08 0.60 35.98
CA ALA A 179 2.82 1.29 37.04
C ALA A 179 2.12 2.59 37.47
N LEU A 180 1.61 3.39 36.52
CA LEU A 180 0.85 4.60 36.81
C LEU A 180 -0.48 4.29 37.52
N ALA A 181 -1.16 3.20 37.13
CA ALA A 181 -2.38 2.77 37.79
C ALA A 181 -2.13 2.35 39.24
N GLN A 182 -1.05 1.61 39.51
CA GLN A 182 -0.62 1.25 40.86
C GLN A 182 -0.30 2.49 41.69
N ARG A 183 0.51 3.42 41.15
CA ARG A 183 0.86 4.68 41.82
C ARG A 183 -0.36 5.53 42.14
N ARG A 184 -1.34 5.59 41.23
CA ARG A 184 -2.61 6.28 41.47
C ARG A 184 -3.39 5.66 42.62
N GLU A 185 -3.45 4.34 42.69
CA GLU A 185 -4.15 3.63 43.76
C GLU A 185 -3.44 3.80 45.12
N GLU A 186 -2.11 3.80 45.14
CA GLU A 186 -1.32 4.11 46.34
C GLU A 186 -1.57 5.53 46.83
N MET A 187 -1.56 6.52 45.93
CA MET A 187 -1.88 7.91 46.27
C MET A 187 -3.30 8.03 46.83
N ARG A 188 -4.28 7.35 46.22
CA ARG A 188 -5.65 7.33 46.71
C ARG A 188 -5.73 6.79 48.15
N LYS A 189 -5.00 5.71 48.46
CA LYS A 189 -4.94 5.14 49.81
C LYS A 189 -4.28 6.09 50.81
N GLN A 190 -3.19 6.76 50.42
CA GLN A 190 -2.53 7.76 51.26
C GLN A 190 -3.45 8.94 51.57
N LEU A 191 -4.16 9.45 50.56
CA LEU A 191 -5.10 10.54 50.71
C LEU A 191 -6.24 10.17 51.68
N LEU A 192 -6.79 8.96 51.57
CA LEU A 192 -7.81 8.47 52.51
C LEU A 192 -7.29 8.42 53.95
N LEU A 193 -6.03 8.00 54.17
CA LEU A 193 -5.43 7.96 55.50
C LEU A 193 -5.22 9.37 56.08
N GLU A 194 -4.79 10.33 55.25
CA GLU A 194 -4.62 11.72 55.67
C GLU A 194 -5.96 12.42 55.92
N GLU A 195 -7.01 12.15 55.14
CA GLU A 195 -8.38 12.62 55.41
C GLU A 195 -8.85 12.14 56.79
N VAL A 196 -8.70 10.85 57.10
CA VAL A 196 -9.07 10.30 58.41
C VAL A 196 -8.22 10.92 59.54
N ARG A 197 -6.93 11.18 59.30
CA ARG A 197 -6.07 11.85 60.27
C ARG A 197 -6.52 13.30 60.52
N ALA A 198 -6.86 14.03 59.46
CA ALA A 198 -7.35 15.40 59.53
C ALA A 198 -8.68 15.48 60.30
N GLU A 199 -9.62 14.56 60.04
CA GLU A 199 -10.88 14.48 60.78
C GLU A 199 -10.66 14.24 62.29
N LYS A 200 -9.77 13.30 62.64
CA LYS A 200 -9.42 13.04 64.03
C LYS A 200 -8.81 14.26 64.72
N LEU A 201 -7.92 14.96 64.03
CA LEU A 201 -7.32 16.20 64.53
C LEU A 201 -8.37 17.30 64.69
N MET A 202 -9.30 17.45 63.74
CA MET A 202 -10.39 18.42 63.82
C MET A 202 -11.29 18.15 65.04
N VAL A 203 -11.68 16.90 65.29
CA VAL A 203 -12.45 16.53 66.49
C VAL A 203 -11.69 16.83 67.78
N ARG A 204 -10.38 16.52 67.82
CA ARG A 204 -9.54 16.82 68.99
C ARG A 204 -9.39 18.32 69.20
N ASN A 205 -9.20 19.09 68.13
CA ASN A 205 -9.05 20.53 68.21
C ASN A 205 -10.33 21.18 68.75
N LYS A 206 -11.50 20.78 68.25
CA LYS A 206 -12.80 21.23 68.76
C LYS A 206 -12.98 20.94 70.26
N LYS A 207 -12.52 19.79 70.76
CA LYS A 207 -12.55 19.47 72.20
C LYS A 207 -11.64 20.42 73.00
N LEU A 208 -10.42 20.65 72.51
CA LEU A 208 -9.48 21.57 73.16
C LEU A 208 -9.99 23.01 73.15
N GLU A 209 -10.64 23.46 72.07
CA GLU A 209 -11.29 24.77 71.99
C GLU A 209 -12.39 24.90 73.07
N GLN A 210 -13.25 23.90 73.21
CA GLN A 210 -14.30 23.87 74.24
C GLN A 210 -13.73 23.91 75.67
N GLU A 211 -12.67 23.13 75.94
CA GLU A 211 -11.98 23.15 77.23
C GLU A 211 -11.33 24.52 77.50
N ASN A 212 -10.70 25.11 76.49
CA ASN A 212 -10.08 26.43 76.59
C ASN A 212 -11.12 27.51 76.90
N ASP A 213 -12.28 27.48 76.22
CA ASP A 213 -13.37 28.41 76.47
C ASP A 213 -14.00 28.22 77.86
N SER A 214 -14.12 26.99 78.32
CA SER A 214 -14.56 26.68 79.69
C SER A 214 -13.59 27.25 80.74
N LEU A 215 -12.28 27.05 80.55
CA LEU A 215 -11.25 27.60 81.43
C LEU A 215 -11.24 29.13 81.41
N LYS A 216 -11.34 29.75 80.23
CA LYS A 216 -11.49 31.22 80.10
C LYS A 216 -12.74 31.73 80.81
N GLY A 217 -13.85 30.99 80.76
CA GLY A 217 -15.07 31.28 81.52
C GLY A 217 -14.79 31.32 83.02
N ARG A 218 -14.26 30.22 83.57
CA ARG A 218 -13.93 30.09 85.01
C ARG A 218 -12.97 31.16 85.52
N VAL A 219 -11.96 31.50 84.72
CA VAL A 219 -10.99 32.56 85.06
C VAL A 219 -11.69 33.92 85.13
N ARG A 220 -12.55 34.24 84.16
CA ARG A 220 -13.34 35.49 84.19
C ARG A 220 -14.25 35.57 85.41
N ASP A 221 -14.84 34.44 85.82
CA ASP A 221 -15.71 34.38 87.00
C ASP A 221 -14.94 34.51 88.32
N GLN A 222 -13.65 34.13 88.38
CA GLN A 222 -12.79 34.30 89.57
C GLN A 222 -12.29 35.74 89.77
N PHE A 223 -12.20 36.53 88.71
CA PHE A 223 -11.75 37.93 88.76
C PHE A 223 -12.93 38.93 88.80
N ARG A 224 -14.13 38.46 89.16
CA ARG A 224 -15.36 39.23 89.29
C ARG A 224 -15.83 39.25 90.73
#